data_AF-A0A3M8E0B0-F1
#
_entry.id   AF-A0A3M8E0B0-F1
#
_cell.length_a   1.000
_cell.length_b   1.000
_cell.length_c   1.000
_cell.angle_alpha   90.00
_cell.angle_beta   90.00
_cell.angle_gamma   90.00
#
_symmetry.space_group_name_H-M   'P 1'
#
loop_
_entity.id
_entity.type
_entity.pdbx_description
1 polymer ?
#
loop_
_entity_poly.entity_id
_entity_poly.type
_entity_poly.pdbx_seq_one_letter_code
_entity_poly.pdbx_strand_id
1 'polypeptide(L)'
;MDVIQHFELYLIEKGFAQKTIQSYMGDLKWFCEYLKTMGVEKPTDLRRYYITSYKNHLLDLKYSVATINKKINSIQAFNRFLIERKLATEQVVTLRKDRIKVAAGSVGEVEVFSEQEVNQLLFFVQDRSKVSQRNHLIVWLLLYTGVRVSELCSIKLNDIDYLTNTSFSFW
;
A
#
# COMPACT_ATOMS: atom_id res chain seq x y z
N MET A 1 -22.42 -15.26 10.97
CA MET A 1 -21.20 -14.51 10.61
C MET A 1 -21.62 -13.25 9.88
N ASP A 2 -21.03 -12.12 10.26
CA ASP A 2 -21.27 -10.82 9.63
C ASP A 2 -20.78 -10.83 8.16
N VAL A 3 -21.39 -10.04 7.27
CA VAL A 3 -20.99 -9.97 5.84
C VAL A 3 -19.55 -9.49 5.68
N ILE A 4 -19.08 -8.68 6.62
CA ILE A 4 -17.70 -8.19 6.69
C ILE A 4 -16.73 -9.35 6.97
N GLN A 5 -17.07 -10.27 7.87
CA GLN A 5 -16.25 -11.46 8.14
C GLN A 5 -16.14 -12.38 6.92
N HIS A 6 -17.23 -12.53 6.15
CA HIS A 6 -17.19 -13.28 4.90
C HIS A 6 -16.31 -12.63 3.83
N PHE A 7 -16.24 -11.29 3.81
CA PHE A 7 -15.32 -10.59 2.92
C PHE A 7 -13.86 -10.82 3.30
N GLU A 8 -13.54 -10.87 4.59
CA GLU A 8 -12.18 -11.21 5.05
C GLU A 8 -11.77 -12.60 4.59
N LEU A 9 -12.63 -13.61 4.81
CA LEU A 9 -12.41 -14.98 4.34
C LEU A 9 -12.25 -15.04 2.81
N TYR A 10 -13.05 -14.28 2.08
CA TYR A 10 -12.93 -14.17 0.62
C TYR A 10 -11.56 -13.63 0.19
N LEU A 11 -10.99 -12.65 0.89
CA LEU A 11 -9.65 -12.16 0.58
C LEU A 11 -8.56 -13.21 0.89
N ILE A 12 -8.75 -14.01 1.95
CA ILE A 12 -7.86 -15.14 2.26
C ILE A 12 -7.93 -16.19 1.14
N GLU A 13 -9.13 -16.58 0.72
CA GLU A 13 -9.36 -17.54 -0.38
C GLU A 13 -8.72 -17.07 -1.71
N LYS A 14 -8.67 -15.75 -1.94
CA LYS A 14 -8.00 -15.16 -3.11
C LYS A 14 -6.48 -15.05 -2.98
N GLY A 15 -5.89 -15.47 -1.85
CA GLY A 15 -4.45 -15.49 -1.63
C GLY A 15 -3.83 -14.12 -1.34
N PHE A 16 -4.60 -13.16 -0.85
CA PHE A 16 -4.03 -11.86 -0.46
C PHE A 16 -3.14 -11.98 0.78
N ALA A 17 -2.01 -11.27 0.79
CA ALA A 17 -1.14 -11.18 1.97
C ALA A 17 -1.86 -10.52 3.15
N GLN A 18 -1.51 -10.92 4.38
CA GLN A 18 -2.19 -10.46 5.60
C GLN A 18 -2.23 -8.94 5.76
N LYS A 19 -1.15 -8.23 5.41
CA LYS A 19 -1.11 -6.75 5.45
C LYS A 19 -2.10 -6.13 4.47
N THR A 20 -2.27 -6.74 3.30
CA THR A 20 -3.25 -6.31 2.31
C THR A 20 -4.66 -6.53 2.85
N ILE A 21 -4.95 -7.70 3.42
CA ILE A 21 -6.26 -7.98 4.04
C ILE A 21 -6.58 -6.95 5.11
N GLN A 22 -5.68 -6.72 6.07
CA GLN A 22 -5.85 -5.71 7.12
C GLN A 22 -6.13 -4.32 6.55
N SER A 23 -5.44 -3.95 5.47
CA SER A 23 -5.68 -2.67 4.79
C SER A 23 -7.10 -2.59 4.21
N TYR A 24 -7.57 -3.62 3.51
CA TYR A 24 -8.92 -3.64 2.94
C TYR A 24 -9.98 -3.61 4.03
N MET A 25 -9.80 -4.39 5.10
CA MET A 25 -10.72 -4.45 6.23
C MET A 25 -10.79 -3.13 6.99
N GLY A 26 -9.64 -2.47 7.19
CA GLY A 26 -9.58 -1.14 7.80
C GLY A 26 -10.32 -0.10 6.97
N ASP A 27 -10.08 -0.07 5.65
CA ASP A 27 -10.77 0.88 4.76
C ASP A 27 -12.28 0.62 4.68
N LEU A 28 -12.70 -0.65 4.68
CA LEU A 28 -14.11 -1.03 4.70
C LEU A 28 -14.80 -0.67 6.02
N LYS A 29 -14.11 -0.85 7.17
CA LYS A 29 -14.64 -0.46 8.49
C LYS A 29 -15.01 1.02 8.52
N TRP A 30 -14.10 1.89 8.10
CA TRP A 30 -14.35 3.34 8.03
C TRP A 30 -15.53 3.68 7.10
N PHE A 31 -15.64 2.99 5.97
CA PHE A 31 -16.76 3.18 5.07
C PHE A 31 -18.10 2.73 5.69
N CYS A 32 -18.13 1.58 6.37
CA CYS A 32 -19.32 1.12 7.08
C CYS A 32 -19.73 2.06 8.23
N GLU A 33 -18.77 2.64 8.95
CA GLU A 33 -19.03 3.67 9.96
C GLU A 33 -19.65 4.92 9.33
N TYR A 34 -19.13 5.37 8.18
CA TYR A 34 -19.72 6.46 7.42
C TYR A 34 -21.15 6.15 6.97
N LEU A 35 -21.41 4.96 6.43
CA LEU A 35 -22.74 4.51 6.02
C LEU A 35 -23.77 4.57 7.16
N LYS A 36 -23.37 4.23 8.38
CA LYS A 36 -24.24 4.34 9.57
C LYS A 36 -24.68 5.78 9.83
N THR A 37 -23.81 6.76 9.61
CA THR A 37 -24.17 8.19 9.75
C THR A 37 -25.22 8.63 8.73
N MET A 38 -25.33 7.92 7.62
CA MET A 38 -26.33 8.12 6.57
C MET A 38 -27.61 7.29 6.78
N GLY A 39 -27.74 6.58 7.92
CA GLY A 39 -28.88 5.71 8.22
C GLY A 39 -28.86 4.36 7.51
N VAL A 40 -27.72 3.94 6.95
CA VAL A 40 -27.60 2.65 6.25
C VAL A 40 -27.12 1.58 7.24
N GLU A 41 -28.03 0.67 7.59
CA GLU A 41 -27.72 -0.42 8.53
C GLU A 41 -26.99 -1.59 7.87
N LYS A 42 -27.35 -1.90 6.62
CA LYS A 42 -26.82 -3.05 5.90
C LYS A 42 -25.82 -2.60 4.84
N PRO A 43 -24.53 -2.94 4.97
CA PRO A 43 -23.52 -2.56 3.97
C PRO A 43 -23.70 -3.27 2.62
N THR A 44 -24.65 -4.21 2.53
CA THR A 44 -25.08 -4.84 1.27
C THR A 44 -25.99 -3.95 0.42
N ASP A 45 -26.70 -2.96 0.98
CA ASP A 45 -27.51 -1.98 0.24
C ASP A 45 -26.62 -0.83 -0.28
N LEU A 46 -25.59 -1.21 -1.03
CA LEU A 46 -24.65 -0.26 -1.60
C LEU A 46 -25.31 0.44 -2.80
N ARG A 47 -25.26 1.77 -2.81
CA ARG A 47 -25.84 2.59 -3.88
C ARG A 47 -24.85 3.64 -4.35
N ARG A 48 -25.02 4.09 -5.59
CA ARG A 48 -24.11 5.02 -6.26
C ARG A 48 -23.93 6.33 -5.48
N TYR A 49 -25.02 6.77 -4.86
CA TYR A 49 -25.05 7.95 -4.00
C TYR A 49 -24.06 7.85 -2.84
N TYR A 50 -23.99 6.71 -2.13
CA TYR A 50 -23.11 6.54 -0.97
C TYR A 50 -21.63 6.60 -1.35
N ILE A 51 -21.26 6.06 -2.52
CA ILE A 51 -19.87 6.10 -3.02
C ILE A 51 -19.44 7.53 -3.31
N THR A 52 -20.31 8.28 -3.99
CA THR A 52 -20.03 9.67 -4.37
C THR A 52 -20.00 10.57 -3.14
N SER A 53 -20.95 10.36 -2.21
CA SER A 53 -21.02 11.07 -0.93
C SER A 53 -19.79 10.81 -0.07
N TYR A 54 -19.38 9.55 0.10
CA TYR A 54 -18.18 9.21 0.87
C TYR A 54 -16.91 9.79 0.26
N LYS A 55 -16.78 9.77 -1.07
CA LYS A 55 -15.65 10.41 -1.76
C LYS A 55 -15.56 11.91 -1.44
N ASN A 56 -16.70 12.61 -1.45
CA ASN A 56 -16.75 14.03 -1.12
C ASN A 56 -16.42 14.26 0.36
N HIS A 57 -16.95 13.44 1.25
CA HIS A 57 -16.61 13.48 2.67
C HIS A 57 -15.09 13.34 2.91
N LEU A 58 -14.42 12.42 2.21
CA LEU A 58 -12.97 12.27 2.32
C LEU A 58 -12.19 13.48 1.76
N LEU A 59 -12.71 14.15 0.72
CA LEU A 59 -12.16 15.39 0.19
C LEU A 59 -12.30 16.54 1.18
N ASP A 60 -13.45 16.65 1.86
CA ASP A 60 -13.71 17.66 2.88
C ASP A 60 -12.78 17.47 4.09
N LEU A 61 -12.50 16.23 4.46
CA LEU A 61 -11.50 15.84 5.46
C LEU A 61 -10.04 16.02 4.99
N LYS A 62 -9.80 16.53 3.78
CA LYS A 62 -8.47 16.79 3.21
C LYS A 62 -7.56 15.56 3.13
N TYR A 63 -8.12 14.37 2.96
CA TYR A 63 -7.31 13.18 2.67
C TYR A 63 -6.58 13.32 1.34
N SER A 64 -5.36 12.77 1.27
CA SER A 64 -4.61 12.72 0.02
C SER A 64 -5.37 11.95 -1.07
N VAL A 65 -5.19 12.33 -2.33
CA VAL A 65 -5.80 11.61 -3.47
C VAL A 65 -5.43 10.13 -3.50
N ALA A 66 -4.19 9.79 -3.11
CA ALA A 66 -3.74 8.40 -3.01
C ALA A 66 -4.55 7.63 -1.94
N THR A 67 -4.76 8.22 -0.77
CA THR A 67 -5.58 7.63 0.31
C THR A 67 -7.03 7.45 -0.12
N ILE A 68 -7.62 8.46 -0.78
CA ILE A 68 -9.01 8.37 -1.28
C ILE A 68 -9.13 7.25 -2.31
N ASN A 69 -8.24 7.22 -3.30
CA ASN A 69 -8.26 6.20 -4.34
C ASN A 69 -8.06 4.79 -3.78
N LYS A 70 -7.22 4.63 -2.75
CA LYS A 70 -7.04 3.37 -2.04
C LYS A 70 -8.34 2.92 -1.37
N LYS A 71 -9.01 3.81 -0.63
CA LYS A 71 -10.33 3.52 -0.01
C LYS A 71 -11.37 3.11 -1.05
N ILE A 72 -11.43 3.82 -2.18
CA ILE A 72 -12.33 3.46 -3.30
C ILE A 72 -12.01 2.06 -3.86
N ASN A 73 -10.74 1.69 -3.98
CA ASN A 73 -10.37 0.34 -4.43
C ASN A 73 -10.86 -0.75 -3.45
N SER A 74 -10.75 -0.52 -2.15
CA SER A 74 -11.26 -1.45 -1.13
C SER A 74 -12.78 -1.63 -1.22
N ILE A 75 -13.52 -0.53 -1.40
CA ILE A 75 -14.99 -0.59 -1.55
C ILE A 75 -15.37 -1.28 -2.87
N GLN A 76 -14.62 -1.07 -3.96
CA GLN A 76 -14.84 -1.77 -5.23
C GLN A 76 -14.65 -3.28 -5.12
N ALA A 77 -13.62 -3.73 -4.39
CA ALA A 77 -13.41 -5.14 -4.14
C ALA A 77 -14.52 -5.73 -3.28
N PHE A 78 -15.00 -4.99 -2.27
CA PHE A 78 -16.15 -5.40 -1.47
C PHE A 78 -17.43 -5.50 -2.32
N ASN A 79 -17.71 -4.51 -3.18
CA ASN A 79 -18.86 -4.56 -4.09
C ASN A 79 -18.79 -5.78 -5.03
N ARG A 80 -17.61 -6.09 -5.57
CA ARG A 80 -17.41 -7.31 -6.38
C ARG A 80 -17.68 -8.57 -5.56
N PHE A 81 -17.18 -8.66 -4.34
CA PHE A 81 -17.48 -9.76 -3.43
C PHE A 81 -18.99 -9.93 -3.18
N LEU A 82 -19.71 -8.82 -2.94
CA LEU A 82 -21.17 -8.87 -2.75
C LEU A 82 -21.88 -9.43 -3.99
N ILE A 83 -21.46 -9.06 -5.20
CA ILE A 83 -22.01 -9.59 -6.45
C ILE A 83 -21.70 -11.08 -6.61
N GLU A 84 -20.45 -11.49 -6.38
CA GLU A 84 -20.04 -12.90 -6.46
C GLU A 84 -20.81 -13.79 -5.47
N ARG A 85 -21.16 -13.26 -4.29
CA ARG A 85 -22.00 -13.95 -3.29
C ARG A 85 -23.50 -13.74 -3.49
N LYS A 86 -23.94 -13.10 -4.59
CA LYS A 86 -25.34 -12.78 -4.90
C LYS A 86 -26.06 -11.93 -3.84
N LEU A 87 -25.30 -11.13 -3.08
CA LEU A 87 -25.78 -10.18 -2.08
C LEU A 87 -26.03 -8.78 -2.65
N ALA A 88 -25.49 -8.49 -3.84
CA ALA A 88 -25.77 -7.31 -4.63
C ALA A 88 -25.92 -7.70 -6.10
N THR A 89 -26.72 -6.95 -6.86
CA THR A 89 -27.01 -7.24 -8.28
C THR A 89 -26.17 -6.40 -9.24
N GLU A 90 -25.66 -5.25 -8.79
CA GLU A 90 -24.98 -4.28 -9.64
C GLU A 90 -23.60 -3.88 -9.11
N GLN A 91 -22.69 -3.60 -10.07
CA GLN A 91 -21.40 -2.98 -9.81
C GLN A 91 -21.58 -1.46 -9.72
N VAL A 92 -21.75 -0.98 -8.50
CA VAL A 92 -21.96 0.42 -8.15
C VAL A 92 -20.65 1.22 -8.18
N VAL A 93 -19.54 0.57 -7.85
CA VAL A 93 -18.21 1.18 -7.80
C VAL A 93 -17.41 0.85 -9.06
N THR A 94 -17.03 1.87 -9.82
CA THR A 94 -16.20 1.74 -11.02
C THR A 94 -14.98 2.65 -10.90
N LEU A 95 -13.79 2.06 -10.87
CA LEU A 95 -12.53 2.80 -10.65
C LEU A 95 -12.32 3.94 -11.66
N ARG A 96 -12.76 3.78 -12.92
CA ARG A 96 -12.67 4.82 -13.95
C ARG A 96 -13.45 6.09 -13.60
N LYS A 97 -14.55 5.96 -12.86
CA LYS A 97 -15.45 7.07 -12.48
C LYS A 97 -15.19 7.55 -11.05
N ASP A 98 -14.82 6.64 -10.15
CA ASP A 98 -14.74 6.91 -8.72
C ASP A 98 -13.37 7.35 -8.23
N ARG A 99 -12.31 6.93 -8.91
CA ARG A 99 -10.99 7.43 -8.59
C ARG A 99 -10.89 8.90 -8.99
N ILE A 100 -10.28 9.68 -8.11
CA ILE A 100 -9.86 11.03 -8.45
C ILE A 100 -8.66 10.89 -9.38
N LYS A 101 -8.77 11.47 -10.57
CA LYS A 101 -7.65 11.59 -11.49
C LYS A 101 -6.66 12.57 -10.89
N VAL A 102 -5.45 12.10 -10.66
CA VAL A 102 -4.31 12.97 -10.39
C VAL A 102 -3.99 13.62 -11.74
N ALA A 103 -4.07 14.95 -11.83
CA ALA A 103 -3.61 15.64 -13.04
C ALA A 103 -2.13 15.27 -13.25
N ALA A 104 -1.72 15.01 -14.50
CA ALA A 104 -0.31 14.78 -14.81
C ALA A 104 0.49 15.98 -14.27
N GLY A 105 1.40 15.73 -13.32
CA GLY A 105 2.15 16.77 -12.59
C GLY A 105 1.71 17.06 -11.15
N SER A 106 0.62 16.47 -10.65
CA SER A 106 0.19 16.56 -9.23
C SER A 106 0.53 15.31 -8.40
N VAL A 107 1.27 14.37 -8.99
CA VAL A 107 2.02 13.38 -8.23
C VAL A 107 3.12 14.19 -7.57
N GLY A 108 3.08 14.33 -6.24
CA GLY A 108 4.16 15.01 -5.50
C GLY A 108 5.48 14.52 -6.06
N GLU A 109 6.35 15.47 -6.42
CA GLU A 109 7.65 15.15 -7.00
C GLU A 109 8.28 14.06 -6.13
N VAL A 110 8.70 12.97 -6.78
CA VAL A 110 9.50 11.98 -6.08
C VAL A 110 10.78 12.73 -5.71
N GLU A 111 10.89 13.09 -4.44
CA GLU A 111 12.11 13.69 -3.91
C GLU A 111 13.23 12.69 -4.13
N VAL A 112 14.09 13.00 -5.09
CA VAL A 112 15.31 12.25 -5.37
C VAL A 112 16.46 13.03 -4.75
N PHE A 113 17.35 12.32 -4.08
CA PHE A 113 18.58 12.93 -3.61
C PHE A 113 19.39 13.43 -4.81
N SER A 114 19.85 14.67 -4.73
CA SER A 114 20.91 15.18 -5.58
C SER A 114 22.21 14.41 -5.33
N GLU A 115 23.12 14.43 -6.29
CA GLU A 115 24.44 13.82 -6.14
C GLU A 115 25.19 14.37 -4.93
N GLN A 116 25.01 15.66 -4.61
CA GLN A 116 25.61 16.29 -3.43
C GLN A 116 25.05 15.71 -2.12
N GLU A 117 23.74 15.53 -2.02
CA GLU A 117 23.11 14.93 -0.84
C GLU A 117 23.52 13.47 -0.64
N VAL A 118 23.63 12.70 -1.74
CA VAL A 118 24.17 11.33 -1.69
C VAL A 118 25.60 11.34 -1.17
N ASN A 119 26.45 12.21 -1.69
CA ASN A 119 27.85 12.30 -1.24
C ASN A 119 27.97 12.73 0.24
N GLN A 120 27.13 13.66 0.69
CA GLN A 120 27.09 14.06 2.10
C GLN A 120 26.64 12.91 3.01
N LEU A 121 25.60 12.17 2.61
CA LEU A 121 25.14 10.99 3.33
C LEU A 121 26.24 9.93 3.41
N LEU A 122 26.89 9.62 2.29
CA LEU A 122 27.97 8.64 2.23
C LEU A 122 29.17 9.05 3.09
N PHE A 123 29.57 10.32 3.06
CA PHE A 123 30.64 10.85 3.90
C PHE A 123 30.31 10.72 5.38
N PHE A 124 29.10 11.10 5.79
CA PHE A 124 28.67 10.96 7.18
C PHE A 124 28.66 9.50 7.65
N VAL A 125 28.20 8.59 6.79
CA VAL A 125 28.10 7.16 7.11
C VAL A 125 29.48 6.51 7.28
N GLN A 126 30.53 7.02 6.64
CA GLN A 126 31.91 6.52 6.80
C GLN A 126 32.50 6.77 8.20
N ASP A 127 31.98 7.74 8.96
CA ASP A 127 32.47 8.05 10.32
C ASP A 127 32.06 6.96 11.31
N ARG A 128 32.94 5.95 11.47
CA ARG A 128 32.74 4.80 12.38
C ARG A 128 32.69 5.18 13.86
N SER A 129 33.08 6.40 14.24
CA SER A 129 32.94 6.88 15.62
C SER A 129 31.49 7.29 15.94
N LYS A 130 30.70 7.60 14.91
CA LYS A 130 29.31 8.07 15.04
C LYS A 130 28.28 7.08 14.49
N VAL A 131 28.68 6.22 13.53
CA VAL A 131 27.77 5.30 12.85
C VAL A 131 28.18 3.86 13.11
N SER A 132 27.24 3.06 13.61
CA SER A 132 27.46 1.63 13.86
C SER A 132 27.67 0.87 12.56
N GLN A 133 28.45 -0.23 12.62
CA GLN A 133 28.69 -1.10 11.45
C GLN A 133 27.39 -1.60 10.80
N ARG A 134 26.36 -1.87 11.62
CA ARG A 134 25.02 -2.25 11.14
C ARG A 134 24.41 -1.13 10.30
N ASN A 135 24.35 0.09 10.82
CA ASN A 135 23.73 1.21 10.11
C ASN A 135 24.50 1.56 8.83
N HIS A 136 25.83 1.46 8.88
CA HIS A 136 26.67 1.57 7.69
C HIS A 136 26.23 0.56 6.62
N LEU A 137 26.16 -0.74 6.94
CA LEU A 137 25.74 -1.77 6.00
C LEU A 137 24.31 -1.53 5.44
N ILE A 138 23.38 -1.10 6.28
CA ILE A 138 22.00 -0.80 5.87
C ILE A 138 21.97 0.28 4.78
N VAL A 139 22.70 1.39 4.96
CA VAL A 139 22.74 2.48 3.97
C VAL A 139 23.33 2.01 2.65
N TRP A 140 24.43 1.26 2.69
CA TRP A 140 25.06 0.70 1.50
C TRP A 140 24.14 -0.26 0.75
N LEU A 141 23.46 -1.17 1.47
CA LEU A 141 22.51 -2.09 0.84
C LEU A 141 21.36 -1.33 0.16
N LEU A 142 20.76 -0.35 0.84
CA LEU A 142 19.68 0.45 0.26
C LEU A 142 20.14 1.20 -1.00
N LEU A 143 21.33 1.81 -0.96
CA LEU A 143 21.83 2.62 -2.06
C LEU A 143 22.20 1.77 -3.30
N TYR A 144 22.86 0.63 -3.10
CA TYR A 144 23.40 -0.16 -4.22
C TYR A 144 22.44 -1.22 -4.77
N THR A 145 21.54 -1.74 -3.94
CA THR A 145 20.61 -2.81 -4.38
C THR A 145 19.19 -2.28 -4.63
N GLY A 146 18.83 -1.11 -4.09
CA GLY A 146 17.49 -0.55 -4.22
C GLY A 146 16.40 -1.39 -3.54
N VAL A 147 16.77 -2.32 -2.65
CA VAL A 147 15.81 -3.15 -1.92
C VAL A 147 14.87 -2.30 -1.06
N ARG A 148 13.61 -2.71 -0.96
CA ARG A 148 12.66 -2.07 -0.05
C ARG A 148 13.04 -2.38 1.39
N VAL A 149 12.66 -1.50 2.32
CA VAL A 149 12.93 -1.69 3.76
C VAL A 149 12.46 -3.06 4.27
N SER A 150 11.30 -3.55 3.81
CA SER A 150 10.80 -4.88 4.20
C SER A 150 11.64 -6.03 3.64
N GLU A 151 12.19 -5.86 2.45
CA GLU A 151 13.09 -6.85 1.83
C GLU A 151 14.41 -6.86 2.60
N LEU A 152 15.00 -5.68 2.88
CA LEU A 152 16.20 -5.53 3.70
C LEU A 152 16.07 -6.20 5.07
N CYS A 153 14.95 -5.98 5.77
CA CYS A 153 14.69 -6.60 7.07
C CYS A 153 14.50 -8.12 7.00
N SER A 154 14.26 -8.68 5.81
CA SER A 154 14.02 -10.11 5.61
C SER A 154 15.24 -10.87 5.11
N ILE A 155 16.35 -10.18 4.79
CA ILE A 155 17.60 -10.80 4.33
C ILE A 155 18.14 -11.75 5.41
N LYS A 156 18.43 -12.98 5.01
CA LYS A 156 19.09 -14.01 5.81
C LYS A 156 20.51 -14.22 5.30
N LEU A 157 21.37 -14.80 6.14
CA LEU A 157 22.75 -15.14 5.75
C LEU A 157 22.80 -16.08 4.53
N ASN A 158 21.82 -16.97 4.38
CA ASN A 158 21.73 -17.88 3.24
C ASN A 158 21.29 -17.21 1.93
N ASP A 159 20.79 -15.96 1.98
CA ASP A 159 20.45 -15.19 0.79
C ASP A 159 21.69 -14.48 0.20
N ILE A 160 22.82 -14.50 0.93
CA ILE A 160 24.08 -13.89 0.52
C ILE A 160 24.94 -14.98 -0.13
N ASP A 161 25.01 -14.94 -1.46
CA ASP A 161 26.01 -15.70 -2.18
C ASP A 161 27.34 -14.92 -2.16
N TYR A 162 28.30 -15.46 -1.41
CA TYR A 162 29.66 -14.96 -1.49
C TYR A 162 30.20 -15.45 -2.83
N LEU A 163 30.28 -14.56 -3.82
CA LEU A 163 31.01 -14.81 -5.05
C LEU A 163 32.38 -15.37 -4.65
N THR A 164 32.53 -16.68 -4.77
CA THR A 164 33.79 -17.36 -4.57
C THR A 164 34.75 -16.72 -5.57
N ASN A 165 35.91 -16.31 -5.07
CA ASN A 165 37.04 -15.90 -5.89
C ASN A 165 37.16 -16.89 -7.06
N THR A 166 36.69 -16.49 -8.25
CA THR A 166 37.16 -17.12 -9.47
C THR A 166 38.60 -16.68 -9.53
N SER A 167 39.48 -17.53 -9.00
CA SER A 167 40.92 -17.41 -9.14
C SER A 167 41.20 -17.30 -10.63
N PHE A 168 41.29 -16.09 -11.16
CA PHE A 168 41.99 -15.84 -12.41
C PHE A 168 43.47 -16.09 -12.10
N SER A 169 43.85 -17.36 -12.10
CA SER A 169 45.24 -17.79 -12.21
C SER A 169 45.68 -17.47 -13.64
N PHE A 170 46.17 -16.25 -13.85
CA PHE A 170 47.16 -16.01 -14.89
C PHE A 170 48.49 -16.52 -14.34
N TRP A 171 48.88 -17.74 -14.75
CA TRP A 171 50.23 -18.17 -15.14
C TRP A 171 50.11 -19.54 -15.81
#